data_AF-A0A2H9QUV3-F1
#
_entry.id   AF-A0A2H9QUV3-F1
#
_cell.length_a   1.000
_cell.length_b   1.000
_cell.length_c   1.000
_cell.angle_alpha   90.00
_cell.angle_beta   90.00
_cell.angle_gamma   90.00
#
_symmetry.space_group_name_H-M   'P 1'
#
loop_
_entity.id
_entity.type
_entity.pdbx_description
1 polymer ?
#
loop_
_entity_poly.entity_id
_entity_poly.type
_entity_poly.pdbx_seq_one_letter_code
_entity_poly.pdbx_strand_id
1 'polypeptide(L)'
;MDLLSIGLGVLIGIVVTAFMVEIGMRKILPWGVTSRLTSVWNLNEIKDDKTLLIVAEKIENVEIPKNSRVVVKQREGIALLKGADVVVNPDVHSNFAVGPDRALIFTSSIHPNALTVWTTNEKMVRRLTSEFNRLWMEGK
;
A
#
# COMPACT_ATOMS: atom_id res chain seq x y z
N MET A 1 3.88 4.52 59.37
CA MET A 1 4.13 4.55 57.91
C MET A 1 4.56 5.94 57.57
N ASP A 2 5.74 6.10 56.99
CA ASP A 2 6.28 7.43 56.66
C ASP A 2 5.51 8.02 55.47
N LEU A 3 5.03 9.26 55.61
CA LEU A 3 4.38 9.98 54.50
C LEU A 3 5.27 10.02 53.23
N LEU A 4 6.59 9.95 53.42
CA LEU A 4 7.57 9.89 52.34
C LEU A 4 7.48 8.59 51.52
N SER A 5 7.27 7.44 52.17
CA SER A 5 7.15 6.16 51.45
C SER A 5 5.80 6.02 50.74
N ILE A 6 4.75 6.60 51.32
CA ILE A 6 3.44 6.72 50.66
C ILE A 6 3.55 7.59 49.41
N GLY A 7 4.20 8.77 49.51
CA GLY A 7 4.41 9.66 48.38
C GLY A 7 5.22 9.02 47.25
N LEU A 8 6.28 8.28 47.60
CA LEU A 8 7.11 7.58 46.62
C LEU A 8 6.34 6.47 45.89
N GLY A 9 5.53 5.70 46.63
CA GLY A 9 4.71 4.62 46.07
C GLY A 9 3.64 5.15 45.10
N VAL A 10 2.99 6.25 45.44
CA VAL A 10 2.01 6.91 44.56
C VAL A 10 2.67 7.39 43.26
N LEU A 11 3.86 7.99 43.36
CA LEU A 11 4.56 8.53 42.21
C LEU A 11 5.00 7.43 41.22
N ILE A 12 5.53 6.32 41.76
CA ILE A 12 5.86 5.13 40.95
C ILE A 12 4.60 4.54 40.31
N GLY A 13 3.50 4.44 41.07
CA GLY A 13 2.23 3.92 40.57
C GLY A 13 1.67 4.72 39.38
N ILE A 14 1.75 6.05 39.43
CA ILE A 14 1.32 6.93 38.33
C ILE A 14 2.16 6.69 37.08
N VAL A 15 3.49 6.61 37.22
CA VAL A 15 4.40 6.38 36.09
C VAL A 15 4.12 5.03 35.42
N VAL A 16 4.01 3.96 36.21
CA VAL A 16 3.73 2.62 35.68
C VAL A 16 2.37 2.57 34.99
N THR A 17 1.35 3.20 35.59
CA THR A 17 -0.01 3.25 35.01
C THR A 17 -0.02 4.02 33.70
N ALA A 18 0.64 5.18 33.62
CA ALA A 18 0.74 5.97 32.40
C ALA A 18 1.44 5.19 31.27
N PHE A 19 2.55 4.52 31.58
CA PHE A 19 3.23 3.65 30.60
C PHE A 19 2.33 2.49 30.13
N MET A 20 1.58 1.87 31.03
CA MET A 20 0.69 0.75 30.71
C MET A 20 -0.49 1.20 29.84
N VAL A 21 -1.06 2.38 30.12
CA VAL A 21 -2.12 3.00 29.33
C VAL A 21 -1.60 3.37 27.94
N GLU A 22 -0.40 3.95 27.82
CA GLU A 22 0.15 4.31 26.51
C GLU A 22 0.43 3.06 25.65
N ILE A 23 1.00 2.01 26.24
CA ILE A 23 1.23 0.73 25.54
C ILE A 23 -0.10 0.06 25.17
N GLY A 24 -1.11 0.15 26.05
CA GLY A 24 -2.46 -0.35 25.80
C GLY A 24 -3.16 0.40 24.65
N MET A 25 -3.15 1.73 24.67
CA MET A 25 -3.76 2.58 23.64
C MET A 25 -3.08 2.41 22.28
N ARG A 26 -1.76 2.23 22.23
CA ARG A 26 -1.06 1.89 20.98
C ARG A 26 -1.53 0.56 20.36
N LYS A 27 -2.07 -0.37 21.17
CA LYS A 27 -2.66 -1.64 20.69
C LYS A 27 -4.16 -1.53 20.37
N ILE A 28 -4.87 -0.59 20.98
CA ILE A 28 -6.35 -0.56 20.97
C ILE A 28 -6.93 0.44 19.97
N LEU A 29 -6.19 1.48 19.55
CA LEU A 29 -6.68 2.37 18.49
C LEU A 29 -6.77 1.56 17.17
N PRO A 30 -7.98 1.21 16.70
CA PRO A 30 -8.12 0.67 15.37
C PRO A 30 -7.83 1.87 14.47
N TRP A 31 -6.61 1.93 13.92
CA TRP A 31 -6.30 2.88 12.87
C TRP A 31 -7.46 2.82 11.86
N GLY A 32 -8.11 3.97 11.66
CA GLY A 32 -9.36 4.07 10.91
C GLY A 32 -9.29 3.30 9.59
N VAL A 33 -10.43 2.76 9.15
CA VAL A 33 -10.59 1.87 7.97
C VAL A 33 -9.45 2.03 6.96
N THR A 34 -8.39 1.23 7.13
CA THR A 34 -7.16 1.35 6.34
C THR A 34 -7.30 0.69 4.97
N SER A 35 -8.42 0.01 4.73
CA SER A 35 -8.76 -0.63 3.48
C SER A 35 -10.24 -0.47 3.19
N ARG A 36 -10.59 -0.05 1.98
CA ARG A 36 -11.98 0.04 1.50
C ARG A 36 -12.11 -0.62 0.13
N LEU A 37 -13.25 -1.25 -0.11
CA LEU A 37 -13.62 -1.76 -1.42
C LEU A 37 -14.27 -0.64 -2.23
N THR A 38 -13.83 -0.42 -3.46
CA THR A 38 -14.35 0.63 -4.35
C THR A 38 -14.22 0.22 -5.81
N SER A 39 -15.15 0.65 -6.65
CA SER A 39 -15.01 0.65 -8.11
C SER A 39 -14.62 2.02 -8.67
N VAL A 40 -14.68 3.06 -7.83
CA VAL A 40 -14.27 4.44 -8.18
C VAL A 40 -12.85 4.65 -7.69
N TRP A 41 -11.92 4.79 -8.63
CA TRP A 41 -10.49 4.99 -8.37
C TRP A 41 -9.82 5.65 -9.58
N ASN A 42 -8.65 6.26 -9.35
CA ASN A 42 -7.82 6.84 -10.40
C ASN A 42 -6.34 6.63 -10.05
N LEU A 43 -5.53 6.16 -11.02
CA LEU A 43 -4.09 5.95 -10.82
C LEU A 43 -3.33 7.25 -10.50
N ASN A 44 -3.83 8.40 -10.97
CA ASN A 44 -3.24 9.70 -10.66
C ASN A 44 -3.48 10.13 -9.20
N GLU A 45 -4.53 9.65 -8.53
CA GLU A 45 -4.81 10.00 -7.12
C GLU A 45 -3.85 9.33 -6.14
N ILE A 46 -3.25 8.22 -6.55
CA ILE A 46 -2.27 7.49 -5.72
C ILE A 46 -0.82 7.81 -6.11
N LYS A 47 -0.64 8.59 -7.18
CA LYS A 47 0.65 9.08 -7.63
C LYS A 47 0.92 10.44 -7.00
N ASP A 48 1.72 10.45 -5.94
CA ASP A 48 2.14 11.68 -5.27
C ASP A 48 3.56 12.05 -5.70
N ASP A 49 3.68 12.81 -6.82
CA ASP A 49 4.90 13.32 -7.50
C ASP A 49 6.06 12.33 -7.80
N LYS A 50 6.00 11.12 -7.26
CA LYS A 50 6.96 10.03 -7.32
C LYS A 50 6.51 8.99 -8.35
N THR A 51 7.39 8.01 -8.59
CA THR A 51 7.13 6.87 -9.47
C THR A 51 6.00 5.99 -8.92
N LEU A 52 4.96 5.77 -9.73
CA LEU A 52 3.91 4.80 -9.46
C LEU A 52 4.37 3.41 -9.92
N LEU A 53 4.21 2.40 -9.08
CA LEU A 53 4.60 1.01 -9.36
C LEU A 53 3.35 0.22 -9.71
N ILE A 54 3.32 -0.43 -10.87
CA ILE A 54 2.15 -1.17 -11.35
C ILE A 54 2.56 -2.60 -11.68
N VAL A 55 1.77 -3.57 -11.23
CA VAL A 55 1.84 -4.96 -11.67
C VAL A 55 0.49 -5.32 -12.27
N ALA A 56 0.49 -5.90 -13.47
CA ALA A 56 -0.74 -6.30 -14.12
C ALA A 56 -0.58 -7.55 -14.98
N GLU A 57 -1.53 -8.47 -14.87
CA GLU A 57 -1.71 -9.53 -15.86
C GLU A 57 -2.21 -8.95 -17.18
N LYS A 58 -3.15 -7.98 -17.10
CA LYS A 58 -3.73 -7.32 -18.26
C LYS A 58 -4.20 -5.90 -17.90
N ILE A 59 -3.94 -4.96 -18.79
CA ILE A 59 -4.39 -3.56 -18.69
C ILE A 59 -5.30 -3.26 -19.88
N GLU A 60 -6.49 -2.73 -19.63
CA GLU A 60 -7.50 -2.49 -20.65
C GLU A 60 -8.11 -1.09 -20.51
N ASN A 61 -7.95 -0.26 -21.54
CA ASN A 61 -8.59 1.06 -21.63
C ASN A 61 -8.34 1.98 -20.41
N VAL A 62 -7.13 1.93 -19.85
CA VAL A 62 -6.68 2.82 -18.77
C VAL A 62 -5.40 3.51 -19.22
N GLU A 63 -5.35 4.83 -19.05
CA GLU A 63 -4.14 5.60 -19.26
C GLU A 63 -3.20 5.43 -18.06
N ILE A 64 -1.99 4.96 -18.32
CA ILE A 64 -0.97 4.85 -17.28
C ILE A 64 -0.30 6.21 -17.08
N PRO A 65 -0.19 6.72 -15.84
CA PRO A 65 0.52 7.96 -15.58
C PRO A 65 1.96 7.91 -16.08
N LYS A 66 2.47 9.01 -16.63
CA LYS A 66 3.89 9.13 -17.05
C LYS A 66 4.84 8.88 -15.88
N ASN A 67 6.07 8.45 -16.14
CA ASN A 67 7.08 8.13 -15.12
C ASN A 67 6.66 7.03 -14.14
N SER A 68 5.75 6.14 -14.57
CA SER A 68 5.41 4.92 -13.83
C SER A 68 6.33 3.80 -14.23
N ARG A 69 6.54 2.83 -13.34
CA ARG A 69 7.18 1.56 -13.66
C ARG A 69 6.12 0.46 -13.66
N VAL A 70 6.06 -0.31 -14.72
CA VAL A 70 5.00 -1.29 -14.97
C VAL A 70 5.61 -2.66 -15.22
N VAL A 71 5.23 -3.66 -14.43
CA VAL A 71 5.47 -5.06 -14.75
C VAL A 71 4.20 -5.64 -15.34
N VAL A 72 4.29 -6.17 -16.57
CA VAL A 72 3.17 -6.84 -17.24
C VAL A 72 3.49 -8.29 -17.53
N LYS A 73 2.45 -9.15 -17.51
CA LYS A 73 2.60 -10.56 -17.89
C LYS A 73 2.98 -10.74 -19.35
N GLN A 74 2.34 -9.97 -20.22
CA GLN A 74 2.54 -10.01 -21.67
C GLN A 74 2.54 -8.59 -22.24
N ARG A 75 3.19 -8.39 -23.40
CA ARG A 75 3.31 -7.08 -24.08
C ARG A 75 2.03 -6.63 -24.81
N GLU A 76 0.88 -7.18 -24.49
CA GLU A 76 -0.37 -6.73 -25.12
C GLU A 76 -0.73 -5.33 -24.60
N GLY A 77 -1.10 -4.42 -25.50
CA GLY A 77 -1.53 -3.07 -25.12
C GLY A 77 -0.42 -2.05 -24.85
N ILE A 78 0.81 -2.25 -25.37
CA ILE A 78 1.95 -1.30 -25.25
C ILE A 78 1.56 0.16 -25.55
N ALA A 79 0.60 0.39 -26.45
CA ALA A 79 0.13 1.73 -26.80
C ALA A 79 -0.39 2.54 -25.58
N LEU A 80 -0.92 1.85 -24.55
CA LEU A 80 -1.42 2.44 -23.30
C LEU A 80 -0.30 2.75 -22.29
N LEU A 81 0.93 2.32 -22.57
CA LEU A 81 2.10 2.42 -21.67
C LEU A 81 3.10 3.52 -22.09
N LYS A 82 2.71 4.43 -22.99
CA LYS A 82 3.60 5.48 -23.50
C LYS A 82 4.10 6.39 -22.37
N GLY A 83 5.42 6.42 -22.16
CA GLY A 83 6.06 7.23 -21.13
C GLY A 83 6.13 6.57 -19.74
N ALA A 84 5.89 5.26 -19.67
CA ALA A 84 6.19 4.43 -18.51
C ALA A 84 7.36 3.47 -18.84
N ASP A 85 8.14 3.12 -17.83
CA ASP A 85 9.16 2.07 -17.95
C ASP A 85 8.46 0.72 -17.79
N VAL A 86 8.62 -0.18 -18.75
CA VAL A 86 7.87 -1.44 -18.80
C VAL A 86 8.83 -2.63 -18.78
N VAL A 87 8.56 -3.58 -17.89
CA VAL A 87 9.22 -4.89 -17.81
C VAL A 87 8.18 -5.98 -18.04
N VAL A 88 8.55 -7.02 -18.79
CA VAL A 88 7.69 -8.18 -19.01
C VAL A 88 8.11 -9.29 -18.07
N ASN A 89 7.19 -9.79 -17.25
CA ASN A 89 7.45 -10.93 -16.39
C ASN A 89 6.28 -11.93 -16.46
N PRO A 90 6.48 -13.15 -17.00
CA PRO A 90 5.41 -14.15 -17.11
C PRO A 90 4.87 -14.66 -15.77
N ASP A 91 5.62 -14.49 -14.68
CA ASP A 91 5.24 -14.91 -13.32
C ASP A 91 4.29 -13.92 -12.61
N VAL A 92 3.77 -12.93 -13.35
CA VAL A 92 2.73 -12.04 -12.85
C VAL A 92 1.40 -12.81 -12.74
N HIS A 93 0.86 -12.83 -11.52
CA HIS A 93 -0.42 -13.46 -11.14
C HIS A 93 -1.31 -12.53 -10.31
N SER A 94 -1.04 -11.23 -10.36
CA SER A 94 -1.77 -10.23 -9.57
C SER A 94 -1.88 -8.92 -10.32
N ASN A 95 -2.87 -8.12 -9.93
CA ASN A 95 -3.13 -6.81 -10.50
C ASN A 95 -3.15 -5.80 -9.37
N PHE A 96 -2.18 -4.90 -9.33
CA PHE A 96 -2.12 -3.86 -8.31
C PHE A 96 -1.33 -2.63 -8.76
N ALA A 97 -1.60 -1.50 -8.13
CA ALA A 97 -0.81 -0.28 -8.25
C ALA A 97 -0.42 0.21 -6.86
N VAL A 98 0.84 0.62 -6.68
CA VAL A 98 1.40 1.06 -5.40
C VAL A 98 2.03 2.44 -5.56
N GLY A 99 1.49 3.38 -4.81
CA GLY A 99 2.08 4.70 -4.59
C GLY A 99 2.88 4.76 -3.28
N PRO A 100 3.28 5.96 -2.84
CA PRO A 100 4.14 6.13 -1.67
C PRO A 100 3.53 5.67 -0.35
N ASP A 101 2.23 5.90 -0.15
CA ASP A 101 1.52 5.68 1.12
C ASP A 101 0.25 4.80 0.97
N ARG A 102 -0.09 4.41 -0.27
CA ARG A 102 -1.32 3.73 -0.60
C ARG A 102 -1.19 2.81 -1.79
N ALA A 103 -2.09 1.84 -1.86
CA ALA A 103 -2.15 0.88 -2.95
C ALA A 103 -3.59 0.60 -3.39
N LEU A 104 -3.72 0.22 -4.65
CA LEU A 104 -4.92 -0.31 -5.27
C LEU A 104 -4.66 -1.78 -5.60
N ILE A 105 -5.51 -2.68 -5.11
CA ILE A 105 -5.44 -4.11 -5.41
C ILE A 105 -6.69 -4.48 -6.20
N PHE A 106 -6.51 -4.82 -7.47
CA PHE A 106 -7.62 -5.09 -8.39
C PHE A 106 -8.00 -6.57 -8.30
N THR A 107 -9.30 -6.87 -8.29
CA THR A 107 -9.78 -8.26 -8.27
C THR A 107 -9.71 -8.95 -9.63
N SER A 108 -9.47 -8.19 -10.70
CA SER A 108 -9.44 -8.62 -12.10
C SER A 108 -8.39 -7.80 -12.87
N SER A 109 -8.43 -7.80 -14.21
CA SER A 109 -7.63 -6.90 -15.04
C SER A 109 -7.81 -5.45 -14.64
N ILE A 110 -6.80 -4.62 -14.93
CA ILE A 110 -6.86 -3.18 -14.63
C ILE A 110 -7.65 -2.49 -15.75
N HIS A 111 -8.90 -2.13 -15.46
CA HIS A 111 -9.80 -1.43 -16.37
C HIS A 111 -10.73 -0.46 -15.61
N PRO A 112 -11.32 0.56 -16.25
CA PRO A 112 -12.23 1.47 -15.56
C PRO A 112 -13.36 0.73 -14.84
N ASN A 113 -13.72 1.18 -13.63
CA ASN A 113 -14.75 0.59 -12.77
C ASN A 113 -14.43 -0.82 -12.23
N ALA A 114 -13.21 -1.34 -12.44
CA ALA A 114 -12.80 -2.61 -11.82
C ALA A 114 -12.93 -2.55 -10.31
N LEU A 115 -13.46 -3.62 -9.71
CA LEU A 115 -13.58 -3.73 -8.27
C LEU A 115 -12.19 -3.82 -7.64
N THR A 116 -11.93 -2.93 -6.69
CA THR A 116 -10.57 -2.68 -6.19
C THR A 116 -10.59 -2.48 -4.69
N VAL A 117 -9.60 -3.04 -3.99
CA VAL A 117 -9.31 -2.70 -2.61
C VAL A 117 -8.34 -1.53 -2.61
N TRP A 118 -8.81 -0.38 -2.17
CA TRP A 118 -7.95 0.76 -1.84
C TRP A 118 -7.43 0.59 -0.42
N THR A 119 -6.12 0.62 -0.22
CA THR A 119 -5.52 0.48 1.10
C THR A 119 -4.45 1.52 1.39
N THR A 120 -4.43 2.03 2.61
CA THR A 120 -3.36 2.84 3.22
C THR A 120 -2.62 2.07 4.31
N ASN A 121 -2.85 0.76 4.39
CA ASN A 121 -2.19 -0.11 5.36
C ASN A 121 -0.70 -0.25 5.00
N GLU A 122 0.17 0.30 5.84
CA GLU A 122 1.62 0.35 5.59
C GLU A 122 2.23 -1.06 5.36
N LYS A 123 1.78 -2.07 6.08
CA LYS A 123 2.29 -3.45 5.91
C LYS A 123 1.92 -4.00 4.53
N MET A 124 0.70 -3.72 4.06
CA MET A 124 0.26 -4.10 2.73
C MET A 124 1.03 -3.36 1.64
N VAL A 125 1.16 -2.03 1.77
CA VAL A 125 1.93 -1.20 0.82
C VAL A 125 3.36 -1.71 0.71
N ARG A 126 4.05 -1.94 1.84
CA ARG A 126 5.42 -2.48 1.85
C ARG A 126 5.51 -3.86 1.17
N ARG A 127 4.56 -4.76 1.45
CA ARG A 127 4.55 -6.11 0.85
C ARG A 127 4.35 -6.06 -0.66
N LEU A 128 3.44 -5.23 -1.15
CA LEU A 128 3.20 -5.05 -2.59
C LEU A 128 4.40 -4.39 -3.28
N THR A 129 5.05 -3.41 -2.64
CA THR A 129 6.29 -2.82 -3.14
C THR A 129 7.41 -3.85 -3.27
N SER A 130 7.60 -4.70 -2.25
CA SER A 130 8.58 -5.79 -2.31
C SER A 130 8.28 -6.78 -3.44
N GLU A 131 7.01 -7.15 -3.61
CA GLU A 131 6.59 -8.06 -4.69
C GLU A 131 6.80 -7.45 -6.07
N PHE A 132 6.46 -6.16 -6.25
CA PHE A 132 6.77 -5.43 -7.46
C PHE A 132 8.28 -5.47 -7.75
N ASN A 133 9.12 -5.18 -6.76
CA ASN A 133 10.57 -5.13 -6.96
C ASN A 133 11.14 -6.50 -7.36
N ARG A 134 10.63 -7.58 -6.76
CA ARG A 134 10.99 -8.96 -7.14
C ARG A 134 10.68 -9.21 -8.62
N LEU A 135 9.43 -8.98 -9.02
CA LEU A 135 8.96 -9.18 -10.39
C LEU A 135 9.69 -8.27 -11.39
N TRP A 136 10.05 -7.05 -10.98
CA TRP A 136 10.81 -6.11 -11.80
C TRP A 136 12.24 -6.57 -12.05
N MET A 137 12.92 -7.07 -11.02
CA MET A 137 14.31 -7.55 -11.14
C MET A 137 14.43 -8.86 -11.92
N GLU A 138 13.42 -9.73 -11.84
CA GLU A 138 13.37 -11.03 -12.51
C GLU A 138 12.81 -10.96 -13.93
N GLY A 139 12.19 -9.84 -14.30
CA GLY A 139 11.57 -9.65 -15.61
C GLY A 139 12.55 -9.29 -16.72
N LYS A 140 12.05 -9.33 -17.97
CA LYS A 140 12.80 -9.12 -19.23
C LYS A 140 12.37 -7.86 -19.97
#